data_AF-I2QNA0-F1
#
_entry.id   AF-I2QNA0-F1
#
_cell.length_a   1.000
_cell.length_b   1.000
_cell.length_c   1.000
_cell.angle_alpha   90.00
_cell.angle_beta   90.00
_cell.angle_gamma   90.00
#
_symmetry.space_group_name_H-M   'P 1'
#
loop_
_entity.id
_entity.type
_entity.pdbx_description
1 polymer ?
#
loop_
_entity_poly.entity_id
_entity_poly.type
_entity_poly.pdbx_seq_one_letter_code
_entity_poly.pdbx_strand_id
1 'polypeptide(L)'
;MASAPPRGRIVRRIRATLRRELWGLSLADAEGGLLPILQPLLEAAWNIDELFVGVSATGFVILLKADHPDWLISHMQAAADPWTSIHYQLDEDGASNWRITVSSADGGIEPCRLFFVLPDAMLCVLDEQAKSGRHRAAALGLKVQHFSRITVYRITDEKSLICSLRLDEAWLGEARRRVEGRAPR
;
A
#
# COMPACT_ATOMS: atom_id res chain seq x y z
N MET A 1 3.04 -33.97 12.27
CA MET A 1 3.31 -32.51 12.28
C MET A 1 3.07 -31.98 10.88
N ALA A 2 1.93 -31.31 10.63
CA ALA A 2 1.61 -30.81 9.29
C ALA A 2 2.51 -29.62 8.93
N SER A 3 3.27 -29.74 7.84
CA SER A 3 4.08 -28.63 7.32
C SER A 3 3.16 -27.48 6.91
N ALA A 4 3.41 -26.27 7.42
CA ALA A 4 2.68 -25.08 6.97
C ALA A 4 2.74 -24.99 5.42
N PRO A 5 1.60 -24.70 4.76
CA PRO A 5 1.55 -24.66 3.30
C PRO A 5 2.58 -23.66 2.73
N PRO A 6 3.02 -23.81 1.46
CA PRO A 6 4.09 -23.01 0.86
C PRO A 6 3.90 -21.50 1.07
N ARG A 7 2.65 -21.05 0.95
CA ARG A 7 2.20 -19.67 1.19
C ARG A 7 2.48 -19.17 2.61
N GLY A 8 2.29 -20.02 3.62
CA GLY A 8 2.54 -19.70 5.03
C GLY A 8 4.03 -19.59 5.37
N ARG A 9 4.91 -20.34 4.69
CA ARG A 9 6.36 -20.18 4.83
C ARG A 9 6.86 -18.88 4.21
N ILE A 10 6.31 -18.49 3.07
CA ILE A 10 6.72 -17.28 2.36
C ILE A 10 6.26 -16.02 3.10
N VAL A 11 5.00 -15.97 3.54
CA VAL A 11 4.49 -14.87 4.39
C VAL A 11 5.30 -14.76 5.68
N ARG A 12 5.71 -15.89 6.28
CA ARG A 12 6.61 -15.90 7.43
C ARG A 12 8.00 -15.36 7.09
N ARG A 13 8.57 -15.72 5.94
CA ARG A 13 9.88 -15.23 5.49
C ARG A 13 9.84 -13.72 5.25
N ILE A 14 8.83 -13.24 4.53
CA ILE A 14 8.63 -11.81 4.27
C ILE A 14 8.42 -11.04 5.59
N ARG A 15 7.57 -11.53 6.51
CA ARG A 15 7.39 -10.92 7.84
C ARG A 15 8.66 -10.96 8.68
N ALA A 16 9.44 -12.04 8.61
CA ALA A 16 10.70 -12.15 9.33
C ALA A 16 11.75 -11.18 8.78
N THR A 17 11.82 -11.01 7.46
CA THR A 17 12.68 -10.00 6.81
C THR A 17 12.22 -8.58 7.18
N LEU A 18 10.92 -8.27 7.11
CA LEU A 18 10.35 -7.00 7.60
C LEU A 18 10.75 -6.73 9.06
N ARG A 19 10.65 -7.73 9.94
CA ARG A 19 11.07 -7.62 11.35
C ARG A 19 12.55 -7.43 11.55
N ARG A 20 13.39 -8.11 10.77
CA ARG A 20 14.83 -8.03 10.93
C ARG A 20 15.40 -6.72 10.38
N GLU A 21 14.89 -6.25 9.24
CA GLU A 21 15.48 -5.11 8.52
C GLU A 21 14.82 -3.77 8.86
N LEU A 22 13.53 -3.74 9.23
CA LEU A 22 12.84 -2.47 9.50
C LEU A 22 12.69 -2.16 10.99
N TRP A 23 12.57 -3.17 11.85
CA TRP A 23 12.40 -2.98 13.30
C TRP A 23 13.75 -2.97 14.01
N GLY A 24 14.48 -1.87 13.84
CA GLY A 24 15.79 -1.63 14.46
C GLY A 24 16.57 -0.48 13.79
N LEU A 25 16.20 -0.11 12.57
CA LEU A 25 16.80 1.00 11.82
C LEU A 25 15.93 2.24 11.92
N SER A 26 16.49 3.30 12.50
CA SER A 26 15.95 4.65 12.32
C SER A 26 16.11 5.04 10.85
N LEU A 27 14.98 5.32 10.18
CA LEU A 27 14.95 5.79 8.77
C LEU A 27 15.79 7.06 8.54
N ALA A 28 16.13 7.79 9.61
CA ALA A 28 17.00 8.97 9.55
C ALA A 28 18.49 8.62 9.44
N ASP A 29 18.90 7.40 9.83
CA ASP A 29 20.31 6.99 9.94
C ASP A 29 20.79 6.14 8.76
N ALA A 30 19.95 5.95 7.74
CA ALA A 30 20.29 5.15 6.57
C ALA A 30 21.15 5.95 5.57
N GLU A 31 22.46 5.96 5.79
CA GLU A 31 23.42 6.41 4.77
C GLU A 31 23.25 5.56 3.49
N GLY A 32 22.87 6.19 2.38
CA GLY A 32 22.62 5.53 1.09
C GLY A 32 21.15 5.51 0.64
N GLY A 33 20.23 6.09 1.42
CA GLY A 33 18.82 6.22 1.07
C GLY A 33 17.99 4.95 1.33
N LEU A 34 16.76 4.92 0.83
CA LEU A 34 15.79 3.85 1.12
C LEU A 34 16.10 2.52 0.41
N LEU A 35 16.82 2.55 -0.71
CA LEU A 35 17.04 1.36 -1.56
C LEU A 35 17.79 0.22 -0.83
N PRO A 36 18.92 0.45 -0.14
CA PRO A 36 19.62 -0.59 0.61
C PRO A 36 18.76 -1.26 1.70
N ILE A 37 17.86 -0.50 2.34
CA ILE A 37 16.96 -1.01 3.38
C ILE A 37 15.85 -1.87 2.77
N LEU A 38 15.34 -1.47 1.61
CA LEU A 38 14.25 -2.16 0.93
C LEU A 38 14.73 -3.39 0.16
N GLN A 39 16.03 -3.50 -0.14
CA GLN A 39 16.59 -4.55 -0.97
C GLN A 39 16.27 -5.97 -0.48
N PRO A 40 16.42 -6.35 0.80
CA PRO A 40 16.06 -7.70 1.27
C PRO A 40 14.56 -8.01 1.11
N LEU A 41 13.73 -6.98 1.16
CA LEU A 41 12.27 -7.05 0.98
C LEU A 41 11.89 -7.25 -0.47
N LEU A 42 12.55 -6.49 -1.36
CA LEU A 42 12.41 -6.60 -2.80
C LEU A 42 12.87 -7.98 -3.28
N GLU A 43 13.99 -8.48 -2.79
CA GLU A 43 14.50 -9.84 -3.06
C GLU A 43 13.53 -10.93 -2.56
N ALA A 44 12.92 -10.74 -1.38
CA ALA A 44 11.93 -11.68 -0.86
C ALA A 44 10.61 -11.68 -1.64
N ALA A 45 10.22 -10.53 -2.20
CA ALA A 45 9.02 -10.37 -3.01
C ALA A 45 9.21 -10.83 -4.47
N TRP A 46 10.45 -10.84 -4.97
CA TRP A 46 10.80 -11.16 -6.37
C TRP A 46 10.14 -12.45 -6.88
N ASN A 47 10.20 -13.54 -6.13
CA ASN A 47 9.63 -14.84 -6.56
C ASN A 47 8.09 -14.90 -6.50
N ILE A 48 7.42 -13.76 -6.28
CA ILE A 48 5.97 -13.66 -6.25
C ILE A 48 5.57 -12.50 -7.17
N ASP A 49 5.25 -12.83 -8.42
CA ASP A 49 4.98 -11.85 -9.49
C ASP A 49 3.86 -10.86 -9.17
N GLU A 50 2.99 -11.20 -8.22
CA GLU A 50 1.88 -10.39 -7.72
C GLU A 50 2.25 -9.43 -6.58
N LEU A 51 3.46 -9.48 -6.01
CA LEU A 51 3.85 -8.62 -4.89
C LEU A 51 4.75 -7.45 -5.30
N PHE A 52 4.46 -6.30 -4.70
CA PHE A 52 5.15 -5.04 -4.91
C PHE A 52 5.44 -4.38 -3.56
N VAL A 53 6.53 -3.62 -3.48
CA VAL A 53 6.89 -2.87 -2.27
C VAL A 53 6.49 -1.41 -2.47
N GLY A 54 5.66 -0.88 -1.57
CA GLY A 54 5.26 0.52 -1.55
C GLY A 54 5.91 1.26 -0.40
N VAL A 55 6.27 2.52 -0.62
CA VAL A 55 6.68 3.46 0.43
C VAL A 55 5.68 4.60 0.47
N SER A 56 5.02 4.76 1.62
CA SER A 56 4.06 5.83 1.88
C SER A 56 4.73 7.21 1.92
N ALA A 57 3.94 8.29 1.82
CA ALA A 57 4.42 9.67 1.88
C ALA A 57 5.21 9.99 3.16
N THR A 58 4.90 9.28 4.24
CA THR A 58 5.55 9.41 5.56
C THR A 58 6.66 8.40 5.82
N GLY A 59 7.04 7.59 4.82
CA GLY A 59 8.16 6.65 4.92
C GLY A 59 7.82 5.25 5.41
N PHE A 60 6.55 4.93 5.72
CA PHE A 60 6.16 3.54 6.01
C PHE A 60 6.30 2.66 4.78
N VAL A 61 6.93 1.50 4.97
CA VAL A 61 7.02 0.43 3.98
C VAL A 61 5.79 -0.45 4.09
N ILE A 62 5.10 -0.64 2.97
CA ILE A 62 3.91 -1.49 2.85
C ILE A 62 4.13 -2.53 1.75
N LEU A 63 3.53 -3.70 1.91
CA LEU A 63 3.49 -4.72 0.87
C LEU A 63 2.15 -4.67 0.17
N LEU A 64 2.22 -4.52 -1.15
CA LEU A 64 1.09 -4.39 -2.05
C LEU A 64 0.97 -5.68 -2.86
N LYS A 65 -0.19 -6.33 -2.80
CA LYS A 65 -0.53 -7.44 -3.69
C LYS A 65 -1.41 -6.94 -4.83
N ALA A 66 -0.99 -7.13 -6.08
CA ALA A 66 -1.83 -6.88 -7.24
C ALA A 66 -2.80 -8.04 -7.52
N ASP A 67 -4.00 -7.74 -8.01
CA ASP A 67 -4.88 -8.73 -8.64
C ASP A 67 -4.42 -9.08 -10.05
N HIS A 68 -3.99 -8.06 -10.81
CA HIS A 68 -3.48 -8.16 -12.17
C HIS A 68 -2.08 -7.52 -12.22
N PRO A 69 -1.00 -8.28 -11.94
CA PRO A 69 0.36 -7.74 -11.88
C PRO A 69 0.81 -7.14 -13.21
N ASP A 70 0.44 -7.74 -14.34
CA ASP A 70 0.81 -7.25 -15.67
C ASP A 70 0.26 -5.85 -15.94
N TRP A 71 -0.99 -5.59 -15.55
CA TRP A 71 -1.59 -4.25 -15.67
C TRP A 71 -0.92 -3.24 -14.77
N LEU A 72 -0.54 -3.63 -13.54
CA LEU A 72 0.26 -2.75 -12.68
C LEU A 72 1.61 -2.43 -13.32
N ILE A 73 2.30 -3.41 -13.91
CA ILE A 73 3.57 -3.18 -14.60
C ILE A 73 3.36 -2.21 -15.77
N SER A 74 2.28 -2.33 -16.54
CA SER A 74 1.95 -1.37 -17.59
C SER A 74 1.76 0.05 -17.03
N HIS A 75 1.03 0.20 -15.92
CA HIS A 75 0.92 1.50 -15.22
C HIS A 75 2.28 2.03 -14.76
N MET A 76 3.19 1.16 -14.30
CA MET A 76 4.55 1.57 -13.90
C MET A 76 5.46 1.98 -15.06
N GLN A 77 5.14 1.57 -16.29
CA GLN A 77 5.91 1.89 -17.50
C GLN A 77 5.32 3.09 -18.26
N ALA A 78 4.14 3.56 -17.88
CA ALA A 78 3.50 4.72 -18.48
C ALA A 78 4.30 6.01 -18.22
N ALA A 79 4.20 6.96 -19.15
CA ALA A 79 4.89 8.26 -19.02
C ALA A 79 4.26 9.17 -17.94
N ALA A 80 3.00 8.92 -17.58
CA ALA A 80 2.27 9.67 -16.56
C ALA A 80 2.02 8.80 -15.32
N ASP A 81 2.09 9.41 -14.13
CA ASP A 81 1.73 8.75 -12.88
C ASP A 81 0.24 8.36 -12.88
N PRO A 82 -0.10 7.12 -12.45
CA PRO A 82 -1.49 6.70 -12.40
C PRO A 82 -2.25 7.38 -11.26
N TRP A 83 -3.56 7.55 -11.47
CA TRP A 83 -4.47 8.00 -10.45
C TRP A 83 -4.90 6.83 -9.56
N THR A 84 -5.10 7.12 -8.28
CA THR A 84 -5.54 6.09 -7.34
C THR A 84 -6.66 6.53 -6.42
N SER A 85 -7.51 5.57 -6.08
CA SER A 85 -8.50 5.71 -5.01
C SER A 85 -8.25 4.63 -3.96
N ILE A 86 -8.30 5.01 -2.68
CA ILE A 86 -8.02 4.08 -1.58
C ILE A 86 -9.31 3.78 -0.83
N HIS A 87 -9.77 2.55 -0.96
CA HIS A 87 -10.93 2.03 -0.27
C HIS A 87 -10.53 1.32 1.02
N TYR A 88 -11.37 1.51 2.01
CA TYR A 88 -11.26 0.92 3.33
C TYR A 88 -12.59 0.25 3.66
N GLN A 89 -12.56 -1.03 3.98
CA GLN A 89 -13.70 -1.78 4.50
C GLN A 89 -13.26 -2.57 5.71
N LEU A 90 -14.11 -2.58 6.74
CA LEU A 90 -14.08 -3.60 7.79
C LEU A 90 -14.91 -4.76 7.27
N ASP A 91 -14.37 -5.97 7.35
CA ASP A 91 -15.21 -7.15 7.27
C ASP A 91 -15.94 -7.39 8.61
N GLU A 92 -16.83 -8.39 8.61
CA GLU A 92 -17.66 -8.75 9.76
C GLU A 92 -16.81 -9.24 10.95
N ASP A 93 -15.60 -9.72 10.69
CA ASP A 93 -14.64 -10.19 11.69
C ASP A 93 -13.74 -9.06 12.22
N GLY A 94 -13.95 -7.81 11.75
CA GLY A 94 -13.18 -6.64 12.15
C GLY A 94 -11.81 -6.51 11.48
N ALA A 95 -11.50 -7.35 10.49
CA ALA A 95 -10.26 -7.22 9.75
C ALA A 95 -10.35 -6.03 8.78
N SER A 96 -9.30 -5.21 8.81
CA SER A 96 -9.17 -4.05 7.95
C SER A 96 -8.72 -4.45 6.55
N ASN A 97 -9.60 -4.34 5.56
CA ASN A 97 -9.28 -4.57 4.16
C ASN A 97 -8.99 -3.23 3.47
N TRP A 98 -7.71 -3.02 3.15
CA TRP A 98 -7.25 -1.84 2.42
C TRP A 98 -7.00 -2.18 0.97
N ARG A 99 -7.62 -1.40 0.09
CA ARG A 99 -7.56 -1.60 -1.35
C ARG A 99 -7.27 -0.29 -2.06
N ILE A 100 -6.26 -0.28 -2.91
CA ILE A 100 -5.95 0.80 -3.84
C ILE A 100 -6.50 0.37 -5.20
N THR A 101 -7.33 1.19 -5.82
CA THR A 101 -7.64 1.05 -7.25
C THR A 101 -6.66 1.94 -8.01
N VAL A 102 -5.96 1.38 -9.01
CA VAL A 102 -5.03 2.09 -9.88
C VAL A 102 -5.66 2.23 -11.25
N SER A 103 -5.68 3.44 -11.79
CA SER A 103 -6.30 3.76 -13.08
C SER A 103 -5.47 4.79 -13.85
N SER A 104 -5.52 4.73 -15.18
CA SER A 104 -4.95 5.78 -16.03
C SER A 104 -5.97 6.89 -16.27
N ALA A 105 -5.49 8.13 -16.36
CA ALA A 105 -6.32 9.30 -16.66
C ALA A 105 -6.97 9.22 -18.05
N ASP A 106 -6.28 8.62 -19.01
CA ASP A 106 -6.69 8.50 -20.42
C ASP A 106 -7.39 7.18 -20.75
N GLY A 107 -7.52 6.27 -19.78
CA GLY A 107 -8.12 4.94 -19.98
C GLY A 107 -7.30 4.00 -20.87
N GLY A 108 -6.05 4.34 -21.21
CA GLY A 108 -5.20 3.53 -22.09
C GLY A 108 -4.69 2.23 -21.46
N ILE A 109 -4.86 2.05 -20.14
CA ILE A 109 -4.46 0.87 -19.38
C ILE A 109 -5.63 0.47 -18.47
N GLU A 110 -5.96 -0.82 -18.48
CA GLU A 110 -7.03 -1.38 -17.65
C GLU A 110 -6.78 -1.10 -16.15
N PRO A 111 -7.84 -0.78 -15.38
CA PRO A 111 -7.70 -0.59 -13.94
C PRO A 111 -7.29 -1.88 -13.23
N CYS A 112 -6.38 -1.78 -12.26
CA CYS A 112 -6.00 -2.89 -11.39
C CYS A 112 -6.15 -2.52 -9.91
N ARG A 113 -6.09 -3.51 -9.02
CA ARG A 113 -6.25 -3.34 -7.58
C ARG A 113 -5.04 -3.83 -6.82
N LEU A 114 -4.61 -3.03 -5.85
CA LEU A 114 -3.58 -3.39 -4.89
C LEU A 114 -4.19 -3.58 -3.51
N PHE A 115 -3.90 -4.71 -2.88
CA PHE A 115 -4.35 -5.04 -1.55
C PHE A 115 -3.19 -4.96 -0.59
N PHE A 116 -3.43 -4.40 0.60
CA PHE A 116 -2.39 -4.31 1.63
C PHE A 116 -2.98 -4.37 3.02
N VAL A 117 -2.10 -4.62 3.98
CA VAL A 117 -2.39 -4.57 5.41
C VAL A 117 -1.64 -3.39 5.99
N LEU A 118 -2.31 -2.62 6.85
CA LEU A 118 -1.65 -1.53 7.55
C LEU A 118 -0.59 -2.04 8.53
N PRO A 119 0.48 -1.26 8.76
CA PRO A 119 1.34 -1.49 9.91
C PRO A 119 0.54 -1.46 11.22
N ASP A 120 0.92 -2.31 12.19
CA ASP A 120 0.24 -2.44 13.50
C ASP A 120 0.03 -1.09 14.19
N ALA A 121 1.01 -0.19 14.12
CA ALA A 121 0.92 1.15 14.69
C ALA A 121 -0.27 1.97 14.13
N MET A 122 -0.59 1.84 12.85
CA MET A 122 -1.74 2.51 12.24
C MET A 122 -3.05 1.80 12.53
N LEU A 123 -3.02 0.47 12.70
CA LEU A 123 -4.20 -0.30 13.12
C LEU A 123 -4.64 0.12 14.53
N CYS A 124 -3.71 0.31 15.47
CA CYS A 124 -4.02 0.82 16.81
C CYS A 124 -4.77 2.16 16.76
N VAL A 125 -4.35 3.08 15.88
CA VAL A 125 -5.02 4.38 15.71
C VAL A 125 -6.47 4.21 15.21
N LEU A 126 -6.71 3.26 14.29
CA LEU A 126 -8.07 2.97 13.84
C LEU A 126 -8.92 2.39 14.97
N ASP A 127 -8.40 1.44 15.74
CA ASP A 127 -9.12 0.77 16.82
C ASP A 127 -9.48 1.74 17.95
N GLU A 128 -8.60 2.68 18.29
CA GLU A 128 -8.88 3.72 19.28
C GLU A 128 -10.00 4.66 18.82
N GLN A 129 -9.99 5.06 17.54
CA GLN A 129 -11.01 5.93 16.97
C GLN A 129 -12.33 5.18 16.67
N ALA A 130 -12.27 3.86 16.50
CA ALA A 130 -13.43 2.97 16.38
C ALA A 130 -14.31 3.04 17.63
N LYS A 131 -13.68 3.00 18.81
CA LYS A 131 -14.37 3.10 20.12
C LYS A 131 -15.14 4.42 20.28
N SER A 132 -14.75 5.45 19.52
CA SER A 132 -15.38 6.77 19.51
C SER A 132 -16.41 6.95 18.37
N GLY A 133 -16.73 5.90 17.61
CA GLY A 133 -17.65 5.96 16.46
C GLY A 133 -17.11 6.75 15.24
N ARG A 134 -15.83 7.15 15.26
CA ARG A 134 -15.20 8.01 14.24
C ARG A 134 -14.37 7.22 13.22
N HIS A 135 -14.68 5.93 13.07
CA HIS A 135 -13.89 5.00 12.26
C HIS A 135 -13.64 5.49 10.83
N ARG A 136 -14.69 5.99 10.15
CA ARG A 136 -14.58 6.45 8.75
C ARG A 136 -13.73 7.72 8.63
N ALA A 137 -13.80 8.62 9.60
CA ALA A 137 -13.00 9.83 9.64
C ALA A 137 -11.52 9.53 9.91
N ALA A 138 -11.24 8.60 10.83
CA ALA A 138 -9.87 8.15 11.11
C ALA A 138 -9.23 7.47 9.90
N ALA A 139 -9.97 6.57 9.23
CA ALA A 139 -9.50 5.94 8.00
C ALA A 139 -9.23 6.97 6.89
N LEU A 140 -10.06 8.00 6.76
CA LEU A 140 -9.81 9.10 5.82
C LEU A 140 -8.57 9.92 6.21
N GLY A 141 -8.38 10.20 7.50
CA GLY A 141 -7.20 10.87 8.02
C GLY A 141 -5.90 10.13 7.67
N LEU A 142 -5.86 8.82 7.91
CA LEU A 142 -4.71 7.98 7.56
C LEU A 142 -4.43 7.98 6.06
N LYS A 143 -5.47 7.91 5.21
CA LYS A 143 -5.33 8.00 3.75
C LYS A 143 -4.65 9.29 3.33
N VAL A 144 -5.10 10.42 3.86
CA VAL A 144 -4.55 11.74 3.50
C VAL A 144 -3.14 11.92 4.04
N GLN A 145 -2.90 11.55 5.30
CA GLN A 145 -1.62 11.79 5.96
C GLN A 145 -0.51 10.89 5.45
N HIS A 146 -0.78 9.59 5.34
CA HIS A 146 0.26 8.59 5.03
C HIS A 146 0.22 8.17 3.56
N PHE A 147 -0.97 8.05 2.97
CA PHE A 147 -1.15 7.42 1.66
C PHE A 147 -1.57 8.40 0.55
N SER A 148 -1.36 9.70 0.75
CA SER A 148 -1.54 10.71 -0.31
C SER A 148 -0.64 10.47 -1.52
N ARG A 149 0.52 9.87 -1.25
CA ARG A 149 1.46 9.37 -2.24
C ARG A 149 2.01 8.03 -1.77
N ILE A 150 2.11 7.07 -2.68
CA ILE A 150 2.81 5.81 -2.45
C ILE A 150 3.77 5.59 -3.62
N THR A 151 5.07 5.55 -3.32
CA THR A 151 6.07 5.17 -4.32
C THR A 151 6.18 3.66 -4.35
N VAL A 152 5.87 3.05 -5.51
CA VAL A 152 5.91 1.59 -5.69
C VAL A 152 7.18 1.22 -6.43
N TYR A 153 7.85 0.19 -5.92
CA TYR A 153 9.09 -0.34 -6.45
C TYR A 153 8.87 -1.77 -6.95
N ARG A 154 9.43 -2.06 -8.12
CA ARG A 154 9.64 -3.41 -8.63
C ARG A 154 11.06 -3.51 -9.16
N ILE A 155 11.88 -4.33 -8.54
CA ILE A 155 13.21 -4.66 -9.03
C ILE A 155 13.09 -5.95 -9.85
N THR A 156 13.62 -5.93 -11.07
CA THR A 156 13.84 -7.11 -11.91
C THR A 156 15.32 -7.19 -12.27
N ASP A 157 15.79 -8.35 -12.74
CA ASP A 157 17.18 -8.54 -13.22
C ASP A 157 17.60 -7.49 -14.25
N GLU A 158 16.66 -7.07 -15.09
CA GLU A 158 16.92 -6.22 -16.24
C GLU A 158 16.74 -4.74 -15.94
N LYS A 159 15.80 -4.40 -15.04
CA LYS A 159 15.42 -3.01 -14.74
C LYS A 159 14.74 -2.84 -13.39
N SER A 160 14.96 -1.67 -12.78
CA SER A 160 14.14 -1.20 -11.66
C SER A 160 13.01 -0.32 -12.19
N LEU A 161 11.77 -0.70 -11.91
CA LEU A 161 10.58 0.12 -12.18
C LEU A 161 10.16 0.83 -10.90
N ILE A 162 9.88 2.13 -11.04
CA ILE A 162 9.41 2.98 -9.96
C ILE A 162 8.21 3.76 -10.47
N CYS A 163 7.09 3.73 -9.75
CA CYS A 163 5.95 4.58 -10.06
C CYS A 163 5.42 5.27 -8.80
N SER A 164 4.78 6.42 -8.98
CA SER A 164 4.18 7.15 -7.87
C SER A 164 2.66 7.09 -7.97
N LEU A 165 2.05 6.31 -7.09
CA LEU A 165 0.60 6.30 -6.91
C LEU A 165 0.16 7.57 -6.20
N ARG A 166 -0.67 8.39 -6.84
CA ARG A 166 -1.20 9.62 -6.26
C ARG A 166 -2.69 9.47 -5.98
N LEU A 167 -3.14 9.94 -4.82
CA LEU A 167 -4.56 10.02 -4.56
C LEU A 167 -5.25 10.97 -5.55
N ASP A 168 -6.35 10.53 -6.11
CA ASP A 168 -7.25 11.37 -6.89
C ASP A 168 -7.91 12.42 -5.99
N GLU A 169 -7.69 13.69 -6.31
CA GLU A 169 -8.23 14.84 -5.57
C GLU A 169 -9.76 14.93 -5.67
N ALA A 170 -10.34 14.56 -6.81
CA ALA A 170 -11.78 14.57 -7.01
C ALA A 170 -12.46 13.52 -6.11
N TRP A 171 -11.90 12.31 -6.11
CA TRP A 171 -12.31 11.23 -5.21
C TRP A 171 -12.14 11.64 -3.74
N LEU A 172 -11.02 12.26 -3.38
CA LEU A 172 -10.76 12.69 -2.00
C LEU A 172 -11.77 13.75 -1.53
N GLY A 173 -12.11 14.70 -2.41
CA GLY A 173 -13.13 15.72 -2.14
C GLY A 173 -14.51 15.12 -1.91
N GLU A 174 -14.88 14.07 -2.65
CA GLU A 174 -16.12 13.33 -2.40
C GLU A 174 -16.08 12.54 -1.08
N ALA A 175 -14.97 11.86 -0.79
CA ALA A 175 -14.81 11.11 0.45
C ALA A 175 -14.94 12.00 1.70
N ARG A 176 -14.34 13.22 1.67
CA ARG A 176 -14.49 14.22 2.74
C ARG A 176 -15.94 14.64 2.94
N ARG A 177 -16.65 14.99 1.87
CA ARG A 177 -18.08 15.37 1.93
C ARG A 177 -18.96 14.29 2.56
N ARG A 178 -18.72 13.02 2.21
CA ARG A 178 -19.45 11.87 2.76
C ARG A 178 -19.20 11.67 4.26
N VAL A 179 -17.98 11.92 4.73
CA VAL A 179 -17.64 11.84 6.17
C VAL A 179 -18.21 13.03 6.95
N GLU A 180 -18.23 14.22 6.35
CA GLU A 180 -18.75 15.46 6.95
C GLU A 180 -20.29 15.58 6.90
N GLY A 181 -21.00 14.64 6.26
CA GLY A 181 -22.45 14.65 6.16
C GLY A 181 -23.03 15.74 5.24
N ARG A 182 -22.20 16.37 4.37
CA ARG A 182 -22.68 17.34 3.39
C ARG A 182 -23.10 16.62 2.11
N ALA A 183 -24.42 16.51 1.90
CA ALA A 183 -25.00 16.06 0.63
C ALA A 183 -24.54 16.95 -0.54
N PRO A 184 -24.41 16.40 -1.77
CA PRO A 184 -24.10 17.20 -2.95
C PRO A 184 -25.18 18.28 -3.14
N ARG A 185 -24.73 19.53 -3.31
CA ARG A 185 -25.57 20.62 -3.83
C ARG A 185 -25.64 20.54 -5.33
#